data_AF-A0A7U2L842-F1
#
_entry.id   AF-A0A7U2L842-F1
#
_cell.length_a   1.000
_cell.length_b   1.000
_cell.length_c   1.000
_cell.angle_alpha   90.00
_cell.angle_beta   90.00
_cell.angle_gamma   90.00
#
_symmetry.space_group_name_H-M   'P 1'
#
loop_
_entity.id
_entity.type
_entity.pdbx_description
1 polymer ?
#
loop_
_entity_poly.entity_id
_entity_poly.type
_entity_poly.pdbx_seq_one_letter_code
_entity_poly.pdbx_strand_id
1 'polypeptide(L)'
;MESILFRKVEFDLTSQKASFEKVFDLIAEKLGDSAFTRFTEDGVSTGRLAPAYYEATACTFSDCYEAIQPVSGEEVKRKLIAAYTDQLFLESTGPGANTIPKLEQRIRVVSKHFLDQ
;
A
#
# COMPACT_ATOMS: atom_id res chain seq x y z
N MET A 1 6.10 -8.31 -15.81
CA MET A 1 6.26 -7.30 -16.89
C MET A 1 7.22 -7.78 -17.98
N GLU A 2 8.49 -8.10 -17.67
CA GLU A 2 9.45 -8.54 -18.70
C GLU A 2 9.00 -9.76 -19.51
N SER A 3 8.44 -10.79 -18.87
CA SER A 3 7.92 -11.96 -19.58
C SER A 3 6.78 -11.64 -20.55
N ILE A 4 5.97 -10.63 -20.25
CA ILE A 4 4.91 -10.14 -21.15
C ILE A 4 5.53 -9.37 -22.32
N LEU A 5 6.47 -8.48 -22.03
CA LEU A 5 7.18 -7.69 -23.03
C LEU A 5 7.92 -8.58 -24.04
N PHE A 6 8.58 -9.62 -23.55
CA PHE A 6 9.26 -10.62 -24.37
C PHE A 6 8.34 -11.72 -24.90
N ARG A 7 7.02 -11.56 -24.76
CA ARG A 7 5.97 -12.48 -25.27
C ARG A 7 6.14 -13.94 -24.82
N LYS A 8 6.73 -14.15 -23.64
CA LYS A 8 6.83 -15.46 -22.98
C LYS A 8 5.53 -15.82 -22.28
N VAL A 9 4.73 -14.83 -21.90
CA VAL A 9 3.42 -14.96 -21.25
C VAL A 9 2.48 -13.91 -21.85
N GLU A 10 1.22 -14.26 -22.09
CA GLU A 10 0.21 -13.28 -22.51
C GLU A 10 -0.23 -12.40 -21.34
N PHE A 11 -0.56 -11.14 -21.62
CA PHE A 11 -1.15 -10.26 -20.62
C PHE A 11 -2.67 -10.49 -20.56
N ASP A 12 -3.13 -11.14 -19.50
CA ASP A 12 -4.55 -11.29 -19.24
C ASP A 12 -5.12 -9.99 -18.65
N LEU A 13 -5.56 -9.08 -19.53
CA LEU A 13 -6.16 -7.81 -19.14
C LEU A 13 -7.37 -7.98 -18.22
N THR A 14 -8.19 -9.02 -18.43
CA THR A 14 -9.41 -9.25 -17.64
C THR A 14 -9.07 -9.59 -16.20
N SER A 15 -8.13 -10.52 -15.99
CA SER A 15 -7.66 -10.87 -14.65
C SER A 15 -7.00 -9.67 -13.96
N GLN A 16 -6.13 -8.94 -14.67
CA GLN A 16 -5.42 -7.80 -14.10
C GLN A 16 -6.36 -6.65 -13.72
N LYS A 17 -7.38 -6.38 -14.53
CA LYS A 17 -8.42 -5.42 -14.21
C LYS A 17 -9.20 -5.82 -12.96
N ALA A 18 -9.64 -7.08 -12.87
CA ALA A 18 -10.38 -7.58 -11.72
C ALA A 18 -9.55 -7.47 -10.42
N SER A 19 -8.26 -7.80 -10.47
CA SER A 19 -7.35 -7.62 -9.33
C SER A 19 -7.20 -6.15 -8.93
N PHE A 20 -7.05 -5.25 -9.91
CA PHE A 20 -6.96 -3.82 -9.64
C PHE A 20 -8.23 -3.28 -8.98
N GLU A 21 -9.40 -3.54 -9.55
CA GLU A 21 -10.69 -3.10 -9.01
C GLU A 21 -10.90 -3.65 -7.59
N LYS A 22 -10.67 -4.96 -7.38
CA LYS A 22 -10.77 -5.59 -6.06
C LYS A 22 -9.95 -4.87 -4.98
N VAL A 23 -8.72 -4.47 -5.31
CA VAL A 23 -7.81 -3.79 -4.36
C VAL A 23 -8.26 -2.36 -4.09
N PHE A 24 -8.63 -1.60 -5.13
CA PHE A 24 -9.06 -0.21 -4.95
C PHE A 24 -10.44 -0.09 -4.30
N ASP A 25 -11.33 -1.06 -4.52
CA ASP A 25 -12.59 -1.16 -3.80
C ASP A 25 -12.35 -1.38 -2.30
N LEU A 26 -11.39 -2.25 -1.93
CA LEU A 26 -11.01 -2.43 -0.52
C LEU A 26 -10.42 -1.16 0.09
N ILE A 27 -9.56 -0.44 -0.65
CA ILE A 27 -9.01 0.85 -0.20
C ILE A 27 -10.14 1.86 0.04
N ALA A 28 -11.09 1.95 -0.89
CA ALA A 28 -12.24 2.84 -0.78
C ALA A 28 -13.15 2.44 0.39
N GLU A 29 -13.39 1.15 0.61
CA GLU A 29 -14.17 0.64 1.73
C GLU A 29 -13.52 0.99 3.09
N LYS A 30 -12.21 0.77 3.23
CA LYS A 30 -11.52 0.94 4.52
C LYS A 30 -11.20 2.39 4.84
N LEU A 31 -10.86 3.20 3.84
CA LEU A 31 -10.33 4.55 4.06
C LEU A 31 -11.26 5.65 3.56
N GLY A 32 -12.21 5.36 2.67
CA GLY A 32 -13.13 6.35 2.11
C GLY A 32 -12.42 7.59 1.58
N ASP A 33 -12.93 8.77 1.96
CA ASP A 33 -12.36 10.07 1.58
C ASP A 33 -10.95 10.31 2.12
N SER A 34 -10.52 9.51 3.10
CA SER A 34 -9.18 9.60 3.69
C SER A 34 -8.14 8.74 2.94
N ALA A 35 -8.56 7.98 1.91
CA ALA A 35 -7.67 7.22 1.07
C ALA A 35 -6.58 8.12 0.45
N PHE A 36 -5.33 7.65 0.52
CA PHE A 36 -4.17 8.37 -0.01
C PHE A 36 -3.99 9.79 0.56
N THR A 37 -4.44 10.01 1.80
CA THR A 37 -4.13 11.21 2.57
C THR A 37 -3.10 10.95 3.65
N ARG A 38 -2.27 11.95 3.95
CA ARG A 38 -1.42 11.96 5.14
C ARG A 38 -2.30 12.10 6.36
N PHE A 39 -1.93 11.40 7.41
CA PHE A 39 -2.60 11.44 8.70
C PHE A 39 -1.72 12.19 9.71
N THR A 40 -2.34 12.93 10.63
CA THR A 40 -1.68 13.28 11.90
C THR A 40 -1.53 12.02 12.76
N GLU A 41 -0.79 12.13 13.86
CA GLU A 41 -0.74 11.08 14.89
C GLU A 41 -2.15 10.73 15.42
N ASP A 42 -3.03 11.74 15.49
CA ASP A 42 -4.45 11.60 15.88
C ASP A 42 -5.37 11.09 14.74
N GLY A 43 -4.82 10.75 13.56
CA GLY A 43 -5.57 10.18 12.44
C GLY A 43 -6.36 11.17 11.57
N VAL A 44 -6.10 12.47 11.71
CA VAL A 44 -6.74 13.53 10.91
C VAL A 44 -6.05 13.66 9.56
N SER A 45 -6.82 13.68 8.48
CA SER A 45 -6.29 13.86 7.13
C SER A 45 -5.78 15.29 6.91
N THR A 46 -4.53 15.46 6.49
CA THR A 46 -3.86 16.78 6.39
C THR A 46 -3.35 17.14 5.00
N GLY A 47 -3.42 16.22 4.03
CA GLY A 47 -3.03 16.48 2.64
C GLY A 47 -2.75 15.21 1.87
N ARG A 48 -2.30 15.31 0.62
CA ARG A 48 -2.00 14.14 -0.23
C ARG A 48 -0.81 13.32 0.28
N LEU A 49 -0.86 12.00 0.07
CA LEU A 49 0.29 11.10 0.20
C LEU A 49 1.37 11.44 -0.84
N ALA A 50 2.64 11.24 -0.49
CA ALA A 50 3.73 11.26 -1.47
C ALA A 50 3.77 9.93 -2.25
N PRO A 51 4.34 9.88 -3.47
CA PRO A 51 4.35 8.67 -4.30
C PRO A 51 4.90 7.42 -3.58
N ALA A 52 5.99 7.56 -2.84
CA ALA A 52 6.61 6.47 -2.10
C ALA A 52 5.68 5.80 -1.06
N TYR A 53 4.81 6.60 -0.44
CA TYR A 53 3.80 6.09 0.48
C TYR A 53 2.67 5.44 -0.31
N TYR A 54 2.23 6.07 -1.41
CA TYR A 54 1.12 5.58 -2.22
C TYR A 54 1.40 4.18 -2.75
N GLU A 55 2.61 4.00 -3.29
CA GLU A 55 3.10 2.71 -3.79
C GLU A 55 3.09 1.65 -2.70
N ALA A 56 3.63 1.98 -1.52
CA ALA A 56 3.67 1.06 -0.39
C ALA A 56 2.27 0.64 0.06
N THR A 57 1.34 1.60 0.19
CA THR A 57 -0.05 1.33 0.57
C THR A 57 -0.75 0.44 -0.46
N ALA A 58 -0.69 0.81 -1.74
CA ALA A 58 -1.40 0.09 -2.80
C ALA A 58 -0.88 -1.35 -2.95
N CYS A 59 0.44 -1.53 -2.92
CA CYS A 59 1.07 -2.85 -2.96
C CYS A 59 0.70 -3.68 -1.72
N THR A 60 0.75 -3.11 -0.51
CA THR A 60 0.35 -3.85 0.70
C THR A 60 -1.13 -4.24 0.67
N PHE A 61 -2.04 -3.38 0.19
CA PHE A 61 -3.45 -3.75 0.07
C PHE A 61 -3.68 -4.88 -0.94
N SER A 62 -2.86 -4.96 -1.99
CA SER A 62 -2.85 -6.07 -2.92
C SER A 62 -2.30 -7.35 -2.28
N ASP A 63 -1.09 -7.28 -1.71
CA ASP A 63 -0.36 -8.45 -1.21
C ASP A 63 -0.94 -9.02 0.08
N CYS A 64 -1.60 -8.18 0.88
CA CYS A 64 -2.18 -8.53 2.18
C CYS A 64 -3.71 -8.44 2.19
N TYR A 65 -4.35 -8.55 1.02
CA TYR A 65 -5.80 -8.39 0.87
C TYR A 65 -6.61 -9.18 1.92
N GLU A 66 -6.35 -10.49 2.03
CA GLU A 66 -7.10 -11.38 2.93
C GLU A 66 -6.89 -11.05 4.41
N ALA A 67 -5.75 -10.46 4.77
CA ALA A 67 -5.47 -10.00 6.13
C ALA A 67 -6.12 -8.64 6.43
N ILE A 68 -6.29 -7.78 5.43
CA ILE A 68 -6.87 -6.44 5.57
C ILE A 68 -8.40 -6.46 5.50
N GLN A 69 -8.98 -7.31 4.65
CA GLN A 69 -10.42 -7.39 4.42
C GLN A 69 -11.26 -7.50 5.71
N PRO A 70 -10.93 -8.35 6.70
CA PRO A 70 -11.72 -8.45 7.92
C PRO A 70 -11.48 -7.30 8.92
N VAL A 71 -10.49 -6.43 8.69
CA VAL A 71 -10.12 -5.35 9.61
C VAL A 71 -11.03 -4.13 9.41
N SER A 72 -11.40 -3.45 10.50
CA SER A 72 -12.20 -2.23 10.42
C SER A 72 -11.40 -1.07 9.83
N GLY A 73 -12.06 -0.12 9.16
CA GLY A 73 -11.39 1.04 8.55
C GLY A 73 -10.56 1.85 9.55
N GLU A 74 -11.07 2.05 10.77
CA GLU A 74 -10.34 2.75 11.84
C GLU A 74 -9.05 2.01 12.27
N GLU A 75 -9.10 0.68 12.37
CA GLU A 75 -7.92 -0.11 12.70
C GLU A 75 -6.92 -0.14 11.54
N VAL A 76 -7.40 -0.23 10.29
CA VAL A 76 -6.54 -0.08 9.10
C VAL A 76 -5.83 1.26 9.10
N LYS A 77 -6.56 2.36 9.35
CA LYS A 77 -5.98 3.70 9.46
C LYS A 77 -4.91 3.76 10.55
N ARG A 78 -5.20 3.22 11.75
CA ARG A 78 -4.22 3.18 12.85
C ARG A 78 -2.96 2.40 12.47
N LYS A 79 -3.10 1.24 11.83
CA LYS A 79 -1.97 0.43 11.35
C LYS A 79 -1.13 1.17 10.30
N LEU A 80 -1.77 1.90 9.38
CA LEU A 80 -1.06 2.72 8.40
C LEU A 80 -0.30 3.88 9.05
N ILE A 81 -0.89 4.57 10.04
CA ILE A 81 -0.21 5.62 10.79
C ILE A 81 1.04 5.07 11.47
N ALA A 82 0.91 3.92 12.16
CA ALA A 82 2.03 3.24 12.80
C ALA A 82 3.12 2.84 11.79
N ALA A 83 2.73 2.35 10.61
CA ALA A 83 3.68 2.00 9.56
C ALA A 83 4.43 3.22 8.99
N TYR A 84 3.74 4.35 8.84
CA TYR A 84 4.32 5.57 8.30
C TYR A 84 5.26 6.29 9.27
N THR A 85 5.12 6.02 10.57
CA THR A 85 6.02 6.51 11.61
C THR A 85 7.15 5.52 11.96
N ASP A 86 7.15 4.33 11.36
CA ASP A 86 8.23 3.36 11.52
C ASP A 86 9.55 3.91 10.94
N GLN A 87 10.63 3.76 11.70
CA GLN A 87 11.94 4.30 11.34
C GLN A 87 12.47 3.73 10.01
N LEU A 88 12.26 2.43 9.76
CA LEU A 88 12.68 1.78 8.52
C LEU A 88 11.87 2.27 7.32
N PHE A 89 10.60 2.64 7.54
CA PHE A 89 9.80 3.28 6.51
C PHE A 89 10.35 4.68 6.17
N LEU A 90 10.64 5.49 7.17
CA LEU A 90 11.16 6.85 6.97
C LEU A 90 12.52 6.85 6.24
N GLU A 91 13.43 5.95 6.62
CA GLU A 91 14.75 5.79 5.99
C GLU A 91 14.67 5.35 4.52
N SER A 92 13.60 4.62 4.17
CA SER A 92 13.33 4.18 2.80
C SER A 92 12.53 5.18 1.96
N THR A 93 12.22 6.37 2.49
CA THR A 93 11.42 7.41 1.80
C THR A 93 12.23 8.66 1.38
N GLY A 94 13.52 8.74 1.77
CA GLY A 94 14.45 9.81 1.39
C GLY A 94 15.05 9.70 -0.03
N PRO A 95 16.18 10.39 -0.32
CA PRO A 95 16.84 10.34 -1.63
C PRO A 95 17.03 8.91 -2.15
N GLY A 96 16.71 8.69 -3.44
CA GLY A 96 16.71 7.37 -4.04
C GLY A 96 15.52 6.47 -3.65
N ALA A 97 14.42 7.02 -3.12
CA ALA A 97 13.20 6.28 -2.79
C ALA A 97 12.67 5.39 -3.93
N ASN A 98 12.95 5.74 -5.19
CA ASN A 98 12.52 4.99 -6.37
C ASN A 98 13.40 3.77 -6.69
N THR A 99 14.44 3.50 -5.89
CA THR A 99 15.23 2.27 -6.05
C THR A 99 14.40 1.05 -5.62
N ILE A 100 14.57 -0.06 -6.33
CA ILE A 100 13.84 -1.32 -6.04
C ILE A 100 13.98 -1.73 -4.56
N PRO A 101 15.19 -1.74 -3.95
CA PRO A 101 15.33 -2.16 -2.56
C PRO A 101 14.57 -1.27 -1.57
N LYS A 102 14.50 0.05 -1.82
CA LYS A 102 13.75 0.97 -0.95
C LYS A 102 12.24 0.79 -1.12
N LEU A 103 11.76 0.56 -2.34
CA LEU A 103 10.35 0.25 -2.58
C LEU A 103 9.95 -1.04 -1.85
N GLU A 104 10.70 -2.12 -2.04
CA GLU A 104 10.44 -3.41 -1.38
C GLU A 104 10.47 -3.28 0.15
N GLN A 105 11.39 -2.46 0.69
CA GLN A 105 11.46 -2.20 2.13
C GLN A 105 10.20 -1.48 2.63
N ARG A 106 9.71 -0.45 1.93
CA ARG A 106 8.47 0.24 2.33
C ARG A 106 7.28 -0.71 2.33
N ILE A 107 7.11 -1.49 1.26
CA ILE A 107 6.03 -2.48 1.17
C ILE A 107 6.13 -3.47 2.33
N ARG A 108 7.32 -4.01 2.60
CA ARG A 108 7.56 -4.95 3.70
C ARG A 108 7.18 -4.37 5.05
N VAL A 109 7.61 -3.14 5.35
CA VAL A 109 7.31 -2.48 6.63
C VAL A 109 5.79 -2.32 6.78
N VAL A 110 5.10 -1.77 5.78
CA VAL A 110 3.64 -1.59 5.86
C VAL A 110 2.91 -2.94 5.97
N SER A 111 3.28 -3.94 5.17
CA SER A 111 2.68 -5.29 5.21
C SER A 111 2.84 -5.97 6.56
N LYS A 112 3.97 -5.76 7.26
CA LYS A 112 4.21 -6.32 8.60
C LYS A 112 3.11 -5.93 9.60
N HIS A 113 2.61 -4.70 9.53
CA HIS A 113 1.54 -4.24 10.44
C HIS A 113 0.19 -4.95 10.23
N PHE A 114 0.02 -5.66 9.12
CA PHE A 114 -1.18 -6.42 8.79
C PHE A 114 -1.01 -7.94 8.93
N LEU A 115 0.22 -8.46 8.82
CA LEU A 115 0.50 -9.89 8.85
C LEU A 115 0.95 -10.44 10.21
N ASP A 116 1.66 -9.65 11.01
CA ASP A 116 2.15 -10.10 12.32
C ASP A 116 1.07 -9.82 13.40
N GLN A 117 0.24 -10.84 13.70
CA GLN A 117 -0.61 -10.93 14.90
C GLN A 117 -0.53 -12.33 15.51
#